data_AF-A0A4D4KAB7-F1
#
_entry.id   AF-A0A4D4KAB7-F1
#
_cell.length_a   1.000
_cell.length_b   1.000
_cell.length_c   1.000
_cell.angle_alpha   90.00
_cell.angle_beta   90.00
_cell.angle_gamma   90.00
#
_symmetry.space_group_name_H-M   'P 1'
#
loop_
_entity.id
_entity.type
_entity.pdbx_description
1 polymer ?
#
loop_
_entity_poly.entity_id
_entity_poly.type
_entity_poly.pdbx_seq_one_letter_code
_entity_poly.pdbx_strand_id
1 'polypeptide(L)'
;MKPGYVLRVWTAALRSGEPRPLEDHDELRWLPPDRVDEVDWLDEDRPAVAEAVRRLRAAEGAGQGAKRGAGRGAGQGAAQGTEGAPPRTP
;
A
#
# COMPACT_ATOMS: atom_id res chain seq x y z
N MET A 1 25.78 24.67 -0.72
CA MET A 1 24.77 25.37 0.13
C MET A 1 25.41 26.45 0.98
N LYS A 2 24.67 27.52 1.32
CA LYS A 2 25.09 28.48 2.35
C LYS A 2 24.88 27.84 3.74
N PRO A 3 25.84 27.96 4.67
CA PRO A 3 25.67 27.44 6.02
C PRO A 3 24.53 28.16 6.76
N GLY A 4 23.87 27.44 7.67
CA GLY A 4 22.88 28.02 8.60
C GLY A 4 21.40 27.77 8.29
N TYR A 5 21.08 26.97 7.27
CA TYR A 5 19.69 26.60 6.95
C TYR A 5 19.37 25.16 7.33
N VAL A 6 18.10 24.90 7.66
CA VAL A 6 17.57 23.57 7.98
C VAL A 6 16.43 23.25 7.03
N LEU A 7 16.54 22.14 6.32
CA LEU A 7 15.44 21.56 5.55
C LEU A 7 14.57 20.71 6.48
N ARG A 8 13.26 20.98 6.50
CA ARG A 8 12.26 20.18 7.20
C ARG A 8 11.35 19.53 6.16
N VAL A 9 11.10 18.23 6.32
CA VAL A 9 10.32 17.43 5.38
C VAL A 9 9.18 16.73 6.12
N TRP A 10 8.02 16.64 5.47
CA TRP A 10 6.82 16.01 6.02
C TRP A 10 6.22 15.03 5.01
N THR A 11 5.60 13.96 5.52
CA THR A 11 4.77 13.07 4.70
C THR A 11 3.39 13.68 4.48
N ALA A 12 2.87 13.64 3.26
CA ALA A 12 1.56 14.15 2.90
C ALA A 12 0.71 13.09 2.20
N ALA A 13 -0.62 13.27 2.24
CA ALA A 13 -1.56 12.48 1.48
C ALA A 13 -2.30 13.40 0.50
N LEU A 14 -2.36 12.99 -0.77
CA LEU A 14 -3.14 13.68 -1.79
C LEU A 14 -4.63 13.51 -1.46
N ARG A 15 -5.32 14.63 -1.18
CA ARG A 15 -6.75 14.63 -0.85
C ARG A 15 -7.64 14.88 -2.06
N SER A 16 -7.15 15.64 -3.02
CA SER A 16 -7.83 15.99 -4.26
C SER A 16 -6.82 16.51 -5.28
N GLY A 17 -7.22 16.55 -6.55
CA GLY A 17 -6.39 17.02 -7.66
C GLY A 17 -5.44 15.95 -8.23
N GLU A 18 -4.72 16.34 -9.28
CA GLU A 18 -3.72 15.51 -9.95
C GLU A 18 -2.37 16.24 -9.93
N PRO A 19 -1.32 15.64 -9.35
CA PRO A 19 0.02 16.22 -9.40
C PRO A 19 0.55 16.29 -10.82
N ARG A 20 1.12 17.45 -11.17
CA ARG A 20 1.69 17.75 -12.48
C ARG A 20 3.03 18.47 -12.29
N PRO A 21 3.99 18.32 -13.21
CA PRO A 21 5.15 19.19 -13.24
C PRO A 21 4.69 20.67 -13.34
N LEU A 22 5.37 21.55 -12.60
CA LEU A 22 5.13 23.00 -12.58
C LEU A 22 6.32 23.73 -13.22
N GLU A 23 6.31 25.07 -13.21
CA GLU A 23 7.28 25.91 -13.95
C GLU A 23 8.75 25.52 -13.74
N ASP A 24 9.15 25.15 -12.53
CA ASP A 24 10.55 24.82 -12.21
C ASP A 24 10.90 23.33 -12.39
N HIS A 25 9.99 22.51 -12.95
CA HIS A 25 10.17 21.07 -13.04
C HIS A 25 9.76 20.52 -14.42
N ASP A 26 10.69 19.85 -15.08
CA ASP A 26 10.45 19.28 -16.41
C ASP A 26 9.56 18.02 -16.36
N GLU A 27 9.61 17.24 -15.27
CA GLU A 27 8.89 15.97 -15.14
C GLU A 27 8.45 15.68 -13.69
N LEU A 28 7.30 15.02 -13.55
CA LEU A 28 6.86 14.40 -12.30
C LEU A 28 6.68 12.89 -12.48
N ARG A 29 7.36 12.10 -11.65
CA ARG A 29 7.26 10.63 -11.63
C ARG A 29 6.91 10.10 -10.24
N TRP A 30 5.99 9.14 -10.19
CA TRP A 30 5.79 8.29 -9.00
C TRP A 30 6.72 7.09 -9.08
N LEU A 31 7.54 6.89 -8.05
CA LEU A 31 8.48 5.78 -7.99
C LEU A 31 8.11 4.79 -6.88
N PRO A 32 8.14 3.48 -7.16
CA PRO A 32 8.05 2.48 -6.10
C PRO A 32 9.36 2.43 -5.28
N PRO A 33 9.33 1.90 -4.03
CA PRO A 33 10.48 1.95 -3.11
C PRO A 33 11.76 1.23 -3.57
N ASP A 34 11.68 0.40 -4.60
CA ASP A 34 12.78 -0.36 -5.21
C ASP A 34 13.44 0.37 -6.40
N ARG A 35 12.83 1.44 -6.90
CA ARG A 35 13.31 2.24 -8.05
C ARG A 35 13.81 3.63 -7.64
N VAL A 36 13.78 3.95 -6.35
CA VAL A 36 14.16 5.28 -5.84
C VAL A 36 15.64 5.60 -6.08
N ASP A 37 16.49 4.58 -6.15
CA ASP A 37 17.94 4.73 -6.42
C ASP A 37 18.24 5.01 -7.91
N GLU A 38 17.25 4.98 -8.80
CA GLU A 38 17.41 5.33 -10.21
C GLU A 38 17.46 6.84 -10.46
N VAL A 39 17.11 7.64 -9.46
CA VAL A 39 17.17 9.11 -9.51
C VAL A 39 18.44 9.58 -8.81
N ASP A 40 19.19 10.46 -9.48
CA ASP A 40 20.36 11.10 -8.90
C ASP A 40 19.93 12.25 -7.97
N TRP A 41 19.55 11.89 -6.74
CA TRP A 41 19.13 12.85 -5.72
C TRP A 41 20.27 13.76 -5.28
N LEU A 42 19.94 15.00 -4.96
CA LEU A 42 20.83 15.90 -4.24
C LEU A 42 21.21 15.29 -2.89
N ASP A 43 22.44 15.52 -2.44
CA ASP A 43 22.95 14.98 -1.19
C ASP A 43 22.09 15.38 0.01
N GLU A 44 21.50 16.57 -0.04
CA GLU A 44 20.62 17.07 1.01
C GLU A 44 19.26 16.36 1.09
N ASP A 45 18.80 15.76 -0.02
CA ASP A 45 17.52 15.06 -0.08
C ASP A 45 17.65 13.56 0.25
N ARG A 46 18.83 12.97 0.03
CA ARG A 46 19.09 11.53 0.27
C ARG A 46 18.59 11.03 1.64
N PRO A 47 18.79 11.74 2.77
CA PRO A 47 18.29 11.29 4.07
C PRO A 47 16.76 11.23 4.14
N ALA A 48 16.06 12.21 3.56
CA ALA A 48 14.61 12.26 3.56
C ALA A 48 14.02 11.15 2.66
N VAL A 49 14.64 10.93 1.51
CA VAL A 49 14.29 9.86 0.55
C VAL A 49 14.44 8.48 1.21
N ALA A 50 15.55 8.22 1.91
CA ALA A 50 15.77 6.96 2.61
C ALA A 50 14.70 6.69 3.69
N GLU A 51 14.30 7.71 4.45
CA GLU A 51 13.23 7.60 5.44
C GLU A 51 11.86 7.34 4.79
N ALA A 52 11.57 7.97 3.65
CA ALA A 52 10.34 7.73 2.89
C ALA A 52 10.26 6.28 2.40
N VAL A 53 11.34 5.75 1.81
CA VAL A 53 11.45 4.35 1.38
C VAL A 53 11.21 3.38 2.53
N ARG A 54 11.84 3.63 3.68
CA ARG A 54 11.67 2.81 4.89
C ARG A 54 10.21 2.74 5.34
N ARG A 55 9.51 3.88 5.34
CA ARG A 55 8.08 3.95 5.71
C ARG A 55 7.18 3.23 4.73
N LEU A 56 7.43 3.39 3.43
CA LEU A 56 6.66 2.73 2.38
C LEU A 56 6.77 1.20 2.49
N ARG A 57 7.99 0.67 2.64
CA ARG A 57 8.22 -0.77 2.84
C ARG A 57 7.54 -1.33 4.09
N ALA A 58 7.53 -0.56 5.19
CA ALA A 58 6.82 -0.95 6.40
C ALA A 58 5.29 -1.00 6.21
N ALA A 59 4.74 -0.05 5.45
CA ALA A 59 3.30 -0.02 5.14
C ALA A 59 2.87 -1.18 4.22
N GLU A 60 3.70 -1.55 3.24
CA GLU A 60 3.48 -2.72 2.38
C GLU A 60 3.40 -4.02 3.18
N GLY A 61 4.34 -4.23 4.11
CA GLY A 61 4.35 -5.39 5.00
C GLY A 61 3.10 -5.50 5.88
N ALA A 62 2.60 -4.37 6.39
CA ALA A 62 1.35 -4.32 7.16
C ALA A 62 0.12 -4.68 6.30
N GLY A 63 0.08 -4.20 5.06
CA GLY A 63 -0.99 -4.52 4.10
C GLY A 63 -1.00 -6.01 3.69
N GLN A 64 0.18 -6.64 3.57
CA GLN A 64 0.30 -8.06 3.25
C GLN A 64 -0.14 -8.98 4.41
N GLY A 65 0.13 -8.59 5.66
CA GLY A 65 -0.30 -9.31 6.87
C GLY A 65 -1.82 -9.35 7.00
N ALA A 66 -2.50 -8.23 6.71
CA ALA A 66 -3.96 -8.16 6.68
C ALA A 66 -4.57 -9.08 5.60
N LYS A 67 -3.97 -9.15 4.40
CA LYS A 67 -4.43 -10.04 3.32
C LYS A 67 -4.23 -11.54 3.63
N ARG A 68 -3.20 -11.92 4.41
CA ARG A 68 -2.97 -13.32 4.83
C ARG A 68 -3.96 -13.80 5.90
N GLY A 69 -4.54 -12.89 6.70
CA GLY A 69 -5.56 -13.21 7.71
C GLY A 69 -6.95 -13.54 7.14
N ALA A 70 -7.27 -13.09 5.93
CA ALA A 70 -8.57 -13.31 5.29
C ALA A 70 -8.75 -14.70 4.64
N GLY A 71 -7.75 -15.60 4.73
CA GLY A 71 -7.73 -16.90 4.05
C GLY A 71 -8.04 -18.13 4.94
N ARG A 72 -8.50 -17.97 6.18
CA ARG A 72 -8.92 -19.10 7.03
C ARG A 72 -10.36 -18.90 7.51
N GLY A 73 -11.34 -19.29 6.70
CA GLY A 73 -12.74 -19.28 7.12
C GLY A 73 -13.78 -19.54 6.03
N ALA A 74 -13.89 -20.78 5.57
CA ALA A 74 -15.10 -21.42 5.00
C ALA A 74 -14.72 -22.89 4.73
N GLY A 75 -15.28 -23.94 5.32
CA GLY A 75 -16.60 -24.12 5.93
C GLY A 75 -17.31 -25.23 5.15
N GLN A 76 -17.61 -26.36 5.80
CA GLN A 76 -18.78 -27.20 5.49
C GLN A 76 -18.97 -28.26 6.58
N GLY A 77 -19.81 -27.90 7.55
CA GLY A 77 -20.54 -28.83 8.40
C GLY A 77 -22.04 -28.69 8.14
N ALA A 78 -22.73 -29.81 8.38
CA ALA A 78 -24.18 -29.98 8.58
C ALA A 78 -25.12 -30.12 7.36
N ALA A 79 -25.42 -31.38 7.05
CA ALA A 79 -26.73 -32.05 7.16
C ALA A 79 -28.03 -31.33 6.70
N GLN A 80 -28.70 -31.91 5.70
CA GLN A 80 -30.16 -32.02 5.50
C GLN A 80 -30.37 -33.32 4.67
N GLY A 81 -31.15 -34.35 5.03
CA GLY A 81 -32.50 -34.36 5.56
C GLY A 81 -33.48 -34.62 4.41
N THR A 82 -33.72 -35.89 4.04
CA THR A 82 -34.79 -36.28 3.11
C THR A 82 -35.65 -37.40 3.71
N GLU A 83 -36.84 -37.03 4.16
CA GLU A 83 -37.94 -37.93 4.49
C GLU A 83 -39.01 -37.82 3.40
N GLY A 84 -39.62 -38.94 3.01
CA GLY A 84 -40.83 -38.95 2.19
C GLY A 84 -41.04 -40.23 1.37
N ALA A 85 -41.52 -41.30 2.02
CA ALA A 85 -42.12 -42.45 1.34
C ALA A 85 -43.63 -42.52 1.71
N PRO A 86 -44.56 -42.60 0.73
CA PRO A 86 -46.00 -42.66 1.02
C PRO A 86 -46.49 -44.10 1.31
N PRO A 87 -47.70 -44.25 1.90
CA PRO A 87 -48.19 -45.49 2.49
C PRO A 87 -48.74 -46.49 1.47
N ARG A 88 -48.76 -47.78 1.85
CA ARG A 88 -49.44 -48.85 1.11
C ARG A 88 -50.90 -48.99 1.58
N THR A 89 -51.80 -48.98 0.62
CA THR A 89 -53.25 -49.31 0.66
C THR A 89 -53.46 -50.80 0.28
N PRO A 90 -54.66 -51.39 0.43
CA PRO A 90 -55.84 -51.01 1.23
C PRO A 90 -56.03 -51.84 2.50
#